data_AF-A0A227J1M1-F1
#
_entry.id   AF-A0A227J1M1-F1
#
_cell.length_a   1.000
_cell.length_b   1.000
_cell.length_c   1.000
_cell.angle_alpha   90.00
_cell.angle_beta   90.00
_cell.angle_gamma   90.00
#
_symmetry.space_group_name_H-M   'P 1'
#
loop_
_entity.id
_entity.type
_entity.pdbx_description
1 polymer ?
#
loop_
_entity_poly.entity_id
_entity_poly.type
_entity_poly.pdbx_seq_one_letter_code
_entity_poly.pdbx_strand_id
1 'polypeptide(L)'
;LEKLEFNRRVNKLNVLMISVNNLRADALNQEEMPNLYEFAQQNQNFRKHYSSSNDTYGAFGLFYGLPTSYASSIKAQGASPVLLDVLKDQGYTFGLFSG
;
A
#
# COMPACT_ATOMS: atom_id res chain seq x y z
N LEU A 1 11.72 -11.82 20.09
CA LEU A 1 11.47 -11.13 18.81
C LEU A 1 12.69 -10.28 18.51
N GLU A 2 13.28 -10.41 17.32
CA GLU A 2 14.37 -9.55 16.89
C GLU A 2 13.85 -8.13 16.64
N LYS A 3 14.69 -7.12 16.90
CA LYS A 3 14.34 -5.72 16.67
C LYS A 3 14.50 -5.40 15.19
N LEU A 4 13.69 -4.47 14.69
CA LEU A 4 13.86 -3.93 13.35
C LEU A 4 15.18 -3.15 13.27
N GLU A 5 15.96 -3.44 12.23
CA GLU A 5 17.20 -2.72 11.93
C GLU A 5 17.03 -1.88 10.66
N PHE A 6 17.51 -0.64 10.71
CA PHE A 6 17.40 0.31 9.59
C PHE A 6 18.77 0.68 9.06
N ASN A 7 19.02 0.33 7.80
CA ASN A 7 20.19 0.82 7.08
C ASN A 7 19.92 2.25 6.58
N ARG A 8 20.90 3.14 6.76
CA ARG A 8 20.77 4.55 6.38
C ARG A 8 20.63 4.67 4.86
N ARG A 9 19.43 5.04 4.38
CA ARG A 9 19.27 5.62 3.04
C ARG A 9 19.75 7.07 3.07
N VAL A 10 20.44 7.50 2.01
CA VAL A 10 21.02 8.85 1.92
C VAL A 10 19.93 9.93 1.85
N ASN A 11 18.75 9.62 1.29
CA ASN A 11 17.67 10.59 1.06
C ASN A 11 16.33 10.13 1.66
N LYS A 12 15.69 11.01 2.44
CA LYS A 12 14.33 10.83 2.97
C LYS A 12 13.32 11.29 1.91
N LEU A 13 12.76 10.35 1.16
CA LEU A 13 11.77 10.63 0.12
C LEU A 13 10.35 10.63 0.69
N ASN A 14 9.47 11.45 0.11
CA ASN A 14 8.03 11.39 0.38
C ASN A 14 7.41 10.15 -0.27
N VAL A 15 6.34 9.64 0.33
CA VAL A 15 5.58 8.49 -0.18
C VAL A 15 4.15 8.95 -0.44
N LEU A 16 3.70 8.80 -1.69
CA LEU A 16 2.31 9.01 -2.09
C LEU A 16 1.69 7.65 -2.40
N MET A 17 0.62 7.30 -1.69
CA MET A 17 -0.14 6.08 -1.91
C MET A 17 -1.53 6.44 -2.43
N ILE A 18 -1.86 5.97 -3.63
CA ILE A 18 -3.17 6.14 -4.26
C ILE A 18 -3.79 4.75 -4.35
N SER A 19 -4.94 4.56 -3.72
CA SER A 19 -5.70 3.31 -3.74
C SER A 19 -7.08 3.59 -4.32
N VAL A 20 -7.48 2.79 -5.31
CA VAL A 20 -8.80 2.87 -5.94
C VAL A 20 -9.58 1.60 -5.61
N ASN A 21 -10.80 1.76 -5.11
CA ASN A 21 -11.65 0.61 -4.78
C ASN A 21 -12.09 -0.11 -6.07
N ASN A 22 -11.91 -1.43 -6.09
CA ASN A 22 -12.42 -2.33 -7.13
C ASN A 22 -12.05 -1.94 -8.59
N LEU A 23 -10.83 -1.46 -8.81
CA LEU A 23 -10.34 -1.20 -10.16
C LEU A 23 -10.15 -2.52 -10.92
N ARG A 24 -10.74 -2.61 -12.11
CA ARG A 24 -10.49 -3.73 -13.02
C ARG A 24 -9.13 -3.55 -13.70
N ALA A 25 -8.32 -4.61 -13.73
CA ALA A 25 -6.98 -4.55 -14.33
C ALA A 25 -7.01 -4.32 -15.86
N ASP A 26 -8.04 -4.78 -16.55
CA ASP A 26 -8.21 -4.62 -18.00
C ASP A 26 -8.70 -3.22 -18.41
N ALA A 27 -9.24 -2.44 -17.47
CA ALA A 27 -9.60 -1.04 -17.69
C ALA A 27 -8.36 -0.12 -17.77
N LEU A 28 -7.19 -0.58 -17.34
CA LEU A 28 -5.93 0.16 -17.49
C LEU A 28 -5.43 0.04 -18.93
N ASN A 29 -6.08 0.77 -19.83
CA ASN A 29 -5.78 0.83 -21.26
C ASN A 29 -5.88 2.29 -21.77
N GLN A 30 -5.44 2.50 -23.01
CA GLN A 30 -5.36 3.83 -23.62
C GLN A 30 -6.73 4.50 -23.81
N GLU A 31 -7.80 3.72 -23.97
CA GLU A 31 -9.15 4.24 -24.25
C GLU A 31 -9.85 4.66 -22.96
N GLU A 32 -9.85 3.79 -21.95
CA GLU A 32 -10.59 3.97 -20.70
C GLU A 32 -9.82 4.81 -19.66
N MET A 33 -8.49 4.67 -19.59
CA MET A 33 -7.64 5.35 -18.60
C MET A 33 -6.37 5.93 -19.23
N PRO A 34 -6.48 6.84 -20.22
CA PRO A 34 -5.33 7.32 -21.00
C PRO A 34 -4.18 7.86 -20.14
N ASN A 35 -4.48 8.66 -19.11
CA ASN A 35 -3.47 9.26 -18.24
C ASN A 35 -2.73 8.23 -17.38
N LEU A 36 -3.46 7.26 -16.80
CA LEU A 36 -2.85 6.20 -15.99
C LEU A 36 -2.07 5.21 -16.88
N TYR A 37 -2.58 4.95 -18.08
CA TYR A 37 -1.91 4.14 -19.08
C TYR A 37 -0.56 4.76 -19.49
N GLU A 38 -0.52 6.05 -19.81
CA GLU A 38 0.72 6.77 -20.11
C GLU A 38 1.70 6.74 -18.94
N PHE A 39 1.23 7.02 -17.71
CA PHE A 39 2.04 6.93 -16.50
C PHE A 39 2.65 5.54 -16.33
N ALA A 40 1.88 4.48 -16.60
CA ALA A 40 2.33 3.10 -16.51
C ALA A 40 3.32 2.70 -17.62
N GLN A 41 3.36 3.40 -18.77
CA GLN A 41 4.39 3.18 -19.79
C GLN A 41 5.72 3.84 -19.42
N GLN A 42 5.67 4.96 -18.70
CA GLN A 42 6.86 5.73 -18.30
C GLN A 42 7.45 5.28 -16.95
N ASN A 43 6.77 4.40 -16.23
CA ASN A 43 7.15 3.94 -14.89
C ASN A 43 7.01 2.42 -14.76
N GLN A 44 7.27 1.90 -13.55
CA GLN A 44 7.16 0.47 -13.27
C GLN A 44 5.69 0.02 -13.23
N ASN A 45 5.34 -0.91 -14.11
CA ASN A 45 4.00 -1.50 -14.20
C ASN A 45 4.01 -2.99 -13.85
N PHE A 46 3.33 -3.35 -12.76
CA PHE A 46 3.24 -4.73 -12.28
C PHE A 46 2.01 -5.45 -12.86
N ARG A 47 2.17 -6.12 -14.00
CA ARG A 47 1.08 -6.83 -14.70
C ARG A 47 0.57 -8.10 -14.02
N LYS A 48 1.27 -8.58 -13.00
CA LYS A 48 0.91 -9.75 -12.19
C LYS A 48 0.79 -9.37 -10.70
N HIS A 49 0.12 -8.25 -10.43
CA HIS A 49 -0.13 -7.76 -9.08
C HIS A 49 -1.52 -8.17 -8.62
N TYR A 50 -1.60 -8.93 -7.52
CA TYR A 50 -2.85 -9.43 -6.96
C TYR A 50 -3.07 -8.78 -5.60
N SER A 51 -4.28 -8.27 -5.39
CA SER A 51 -4.70 -7.81 -4.06
C SER A 51 -4.68 -8.96 -3.06
N SER A 52 -4.39 -8.66 -1.79
CA SER A 52 -4.45 -9.65 -0.71
C SER A 52 -5.87 -10.11 -0.38
N SER A 53 -6.88 -9.42 -0.91
CA SER A 53 -8.29 -9.79 -0.81
C SER A 53 -9.09 -9.29 -2.00
N ASN A 54 -10.27 -9.89 -2.22
CA ASN A 54 -11.28 -9.40 -3.18
C ASN A 54 -12.28 -8.41 -2.56
N ASP A 55 -12.06 -8.01 -1.31
CA ASP A 55 -12.91 -7.09 -0.55
C ASP A 55 -12.08 -5.99 0.15
N THR A 56 -12.66 -5.33 1.15
CA THR A 56 -12.04 -4.25 1.91
C THR A 56 -10.77 -4.67 2.67
N TYR A 57 -10.53 -5.98 2.88
CA TYR A 57 -9.31 -6.48 3.51
C TYR A 57 -8.07 -6.41 2.59
N GLY A 58 -8.21 -5.98 1.33
CA GLY A 58 -7.04 -5.70 0.47
C GLY A 58 -6.08 -4.68 1.10
N ALA A 59 -6.63 -3.64 1.74
CA ALA A 59 -5.85 -2.64 2.47
C ALA A 59 -5.12 -3.24 3.68
N PHE A 60 -5.70 -4.24 4.35
CA PHE A 60 -5.03 -4.91 5.47
C PHE A 60 -3.71 -5.55 5.01
N GLY A 61 -3.74 -6.32 3.92
CA GLY A 61 -2.53 -6.92 3.37
C GLY A 61 -1.48 -5.87 2.95
N LEU A 62 -1.92 -4.75 2.37
CA LEU A 62 -1.04 -3.66 1.95
C LEU A 62 -0.29 -3.01 3.13
N PHE A 63 -0.95 -2.76 4.26
CA PHE A 63 -0.33 -2.08 5.40
C PHE A 63 0.36 -3.02 6.40
N TYR A 64 -0.20 -4.22 6.62
CA TYR A 64 0.33 -5.18 7.59
C TYR A 64 1.31 -6.17 6.98
N GLY A 65 1.26 -6.41 5.66
CA GLY A 65 2.09 -7.42 5.00
C GLY A 65 1.76 -8.86 5.40
N LEU A 66 0.58 -9.08 5.99
CA LEU A 66 0.13 -10.37 6.51
C LEU A 66 -1.11 -10.87 5.76
N PRO A 67 -1.33 -12.20 5.70
CA PRO A 67 -2.56 -12.76 5.15
C PRO A 67 -3.79 -12.22 5.89
N THR A 68 -4.89 -12.02 5.16
CA THR A 68 -6.15 -11.47 5.69
C THR A 68 -6.77 -12.32 6.80
N SER A 69 -6.40 -13.60 6.90
CA SER A 69 -6.79 -14.49 8.00
C SER A 69 -6.38 -13.96 9.39
N TYR A 70 -5.35 -13.11 9.48
CA TYR A 70 -4.90 -12.50 10.73
C TYR A 70 -5.66 -11.22 11.10
N ALA A 71 -6.51 -10.70 10.22
CA ALA A 71 -7.16 -9.40 10.41
C ALA A 71 -8.04 -9.35 11.68
N SER A 72 -8.76 -10.43 11.99
CA SER A 72 -9.59 -10.52 13.20
C SER A 72 -8.75 -10.49 14.49
N SER A 73 -7.65 -11.25 14.51
CA SER A 73 -6.73 -11.30 15.65
C SER A 73 -6.03 -9.97 15.89
N ILE A 74 -5.54 -9.32 14.82
CA ILE A 74 -4.90 -8.00 14.92
C ILE A 74 -5.89 -6.94 15.38
N LYS A 75 -7.11 -6.96 14.84
CA LYS A 75 -8.19 -6.05 15.28
C LYS A 75 -8.51 -6.22 16.76
N ALA A 76 -8.55 -7.47 17.25
CA ALA A 76 -8.79 -7.74 18.67
C ALA A 76 -7.63 -7.28 19.57
N GLN A 77 -6.39 -7.38 19.09
CA GLN A 77 -5.20 -6.92 19.81
C GLN A 77 -5.00 -5.40 19.76
N GLY A 78 -5.63 -4.71 18.80
CA GLY A 78 -5.42 -3.27 18.57
C GLY A 78 -4.01 -2.95 18.09
N ALA A 79 -3.32 -3.90 17.45
CA ALA A 79 -1.95 -3.71 16.99
C ALA A 79 -1.91 -2.85 15.71
N SER A 80 -1.01 -1.88 15.68
CA SER A 80 -0.77 -1.03 14.51
C SER A 80 0.01 -1.76 13.42
N PRO A 81 -0.08 -1.35 12.14
CA PRO A 81 0.77 -1.87 11.09
C PRO A 81 2.20 -1.37 11.27
N VAL A 82 3.17 -2.29 11.23
CA VAL A 82 4.61 -1.98 11.38
C VAL A 82 5.07 -0.90 10.40
N LEU A 83 4.55 -0.89 9.16
CA LEU A 83 4.86 0.14 8.18
C LEU A 83 4.56 1.56 8.69
N LEU A 84 3.41 1.76 9.34
CA LEU A 84 2.99 3.07 9.84
C LEU A 84 3.80 3.46 11.08
N ASP A 85 4.06 2.51 11.98
CA ASP A 85 4.89 2.76 13.17
C ASP A 85 6.30 3.20 12.75
N VAL A 86 6.91 2.51 11.79
CA VAL A 86 8.23 2.87 11.27
C VAL A 86 8.22 4.24 10.60
N LEU A 87 7.24 4.55 9.76
CA LEU A 87 7.14 5.86 9.12
C LEU A 87 6.99 6.98 10.16
N LYS A 88 6.17 6.74 11.20
CA LYS A 88 6.00 7.68 12.31
C LYS A 88 7.31 7.91 13.07
N ASP A 89 8.02 6.83 13.43
CA ASP A 89 9.31 6.89 14.14
C ASP A 89 10.41 7.57 13.30
N GLN A 90 10.34 7.43 11.97
CA GLN A 90 11.21 8.15 11.03
C GLN A 90 10.78 9.62 10.82
N GLY A 91 9.75 10.10 11.52
CA GLY A 91 9.28 11.48 11.50
C GLY A 91 8.57 11.85 10.20
N TYR A 92 7.80 10.94 9.61
CA TYR A 92 6.89 11.25 8.50
C TYR A 92 5.57 11.84 9.01
N THR A 93 5.03 12.79 8.27
CA THR A 93 3.68 13.33 8.49
C THR A 93 2.69 12.60 7.60
N PHE A 94 1.56 12.19 8.16
CA PHE A 94 0.51 11.51 7.42
C PHE A 94 -0.60 12.48 7.02
N GLY A 95 -0.92 12.51 5.73
CA GLY A 95 -2.15 13.10 5.20
C GLY A 95 -3.04 12.00 4.64
N LEU A 96 -4.24 11.84 5.20
CA LEU A 96 -5.22 10.85 4.74
C LEU A 96 -6.39 11.57 4.08
N PHE A 97 -6.66 11.20 2.83
CA PHE A 97 -7.73 11.78 2.04
C PHE A 97 -8.61 10.63 1.52
N SER A 98 -9.90 10.66 1.87
CA SER A 98 -10.92 9.75 1.37
C SER A 98 -12.13 10.58 1.00
N GLY A 99 -12.72 10.29 -0.16
CA GLY A 99 -13.99 10.85 -0.63
C GLY A 99 -15.07 9.79 -0.72
#